data_AF-A0A2W6Z2E0-F1
#
_entry.id   AF-A0A2W6Z2E0-F1
#
_cell.length_a   1.000
_cell.length_b   1.000
_cell.length_c   1.000
_cell.angle_alpha   90.00
_cell.angle_beta   90.00
_cell.angle_gamma   90.00
#
_symmetry.space_group_name_H-M   'P 1'
#
loop_
_entity.id
_entity.type
_entity.pdbx_description
1 polymer ?
#
loop_
_entity_poly.entity_id
_entity_poly.type
_entity_poly.pdbx_seq_one_letter_code
_entity_poly.pdbx_strand_id
1 'polypeptide(L)'
;MITTSFKDAKLNIKPSLDKIIPSITQPMIGETCHQVSFSYGDELELDFGEMTPYEHPKLAHLLKGSWRFGARATPWTVKHQGQILVVTAEADTDEQTAIAKEIVKQLEQKKLLDLTIEADTIRLTLSFEDGYQLILEPDLEDDSGLAHWELFMPTEQVLAIGPGYFWSCKSIHEP
;
A
#
# COMPACT_ATOMS: atom_id res chain seq x y z
N MET A 1 15.79 33.50 44.22
CA MET A 1 14.50 32.86 43.91
C MET A 1 14.41 32.78 42.39
N ILE A 2 14.69 31.63 41.79
CA ILE A 2 14.57 31.41 40.35
C ILE A 2 13.71 30.15 40.21
N THR A 3 12.46 30.35 39.81
CA THR A 3 11.53 29.27 39.46
C THR A 3 11.72 28.93 38.00
N THR A 4 12.49 27.88 37.71
CA THR A 4 12.55 27.28 36.38
C THR A 4 11.40 26.29 36.25
N SER A 5 10.32 26.72 35.60
CA SER A 5 9.21 25.84 35.22
C SER A 5 9.65 25.00 34.02
N PHE A 6 10.06 23.76 34.28
CA PHE A 6 10.10 22.73 33.24
C PHE A 6 8.66 22.36 32.90
N LYS A 7 8.10 23.00 31.87
CA LYS A 7 6.86 22.50 31.25
C LYS A 7 7.25 21.29 30.40
N ASP A 8 6.64 20.18 30.74
CA ASP A 8 6.73 18.88 30.09
C ASP A 8 6.76 19.01 28.56
N ALA A 9 7.94 18.79 27.98
CA ALA A 9 8.02 18.31 26.62
C ALA A 9 7.39 16.91 26.66
N LYS A 10 6.10 16.81 26.29
CA LYS A 10 5.51 15.53 25.90
C LYS A 10 6.42 14.97 24.81
N LEU A 11 7.26 14.01 25.18
CA LEU A 11 7.97 13.17 24.23
C LEU A 11 6.86 12.46 23.45
N ASN A 12 6.51 13.02 22.31
CA ASN A 12 5.52 12.46 21.42
C ASN A 12 6.24 11.27 20.78
N ILE A 13 6.22 10.13 21.47
CA ILE A 13 6.73 8.87 20.96
C ILE A 13 5.77 8.49 19.83
N LYS A 14 5.93 9.11 18.66
CA LYS A 14 5.47 8.50 17.41
C LYS A 14 6.10 7.12 17.43
N PRO A 15 5.33 6.04 17.45
CA PRO A 15 5.92 4.76 17.16
C PRO A 15 6.61 4.89 15.80
N SER A 16 7.85 4.43 15.71
CA SER A 16 8.53 4.35 14.43
C SER A 16 7.67 3.53 13.48
N LEU A 17 7.15 4.16 12.42
CA LEU A 17 6.51 3.46 11.30
C LEU A 17 7.43 2.32 10.82
N ASP A 18 8.74 2.57 10.83
CA ASP A 18 9.78 1.59 10.48
C ASP A 18 9.84 0.35 11.40
N LYS A 19 9.20 0.35 12.57
CA LYS A 19 9.09 -0.83 13.46
C LYS A 19 7.71 -1.46 13.42
N ILE A 20 6.67 -0.63 13.44
CA ILE A 20 5.29 -1.11 13.52
C ILE A 20 4.89 -1.78 12.22
N ILE A 21 5.14 -1.13 11.08
CA ILE A 21 4.60 -1.64 9.82
C ILE A 21 5.22 -2.99 9.46
N PRO A 22 6.55 -3.20 9.56
CA PRO A 22 7.12 -4.53 9.35
C PRO A 22 6.50 -5.59 10.26
N SER A 23 6.19 -5.27 11.52
CA SER A 23 5.54 -6.23 12.43
C SER A 23 4.13 -6.60 11.99
N ILE A 24 3.38 -5.67 11.38
CA ILE A 24 2.02 -5.89 10.84
C ILE A 24 2.09 -6.66 9.52
N THR A 25 3.04 -6.33 8.65
CA THR A 25 3.11 -6.86 7.28
C THR A 25 3.94 -8.13 7.15
N GLN A 26 4.75 -8.49 8.14
CA GLN A 26 5.57 -9.70 8.12
C GLN A 26 4.79 -10.97 7.75
N PRO A 27 3.55 -11.21 8.23
CA PRO A 27 2.80 -12.41 7.88
C PRO A 27 2.37 -12.50 6.41
N MET A 28 2.39 -11.39 5.66
CA MET A 28 2.10 -11.35 4.22
C MET A 28 3.31 -11.74 3.36
N ILE A 29 4.52 -11.70 3.93
CA ILE A 29 5.75 -12.02 3.19
C ILE A 29 5.77 -13.51 2.83
N GLY A 30 6.01 -13.79 1.55
CA GLY A 30 5.97 -15.13 0.96
C GLY A 30 4.66 -15.45 0.26
N GLU A 31 3.61 -14.65 0.45
CA GLU A 31 2.33 -14.81 -0.24
C GLU A 31 2.46 -14.46 -1.73
N THR A 32 1.70 -15.16 -2.56
CA THR A 32 1.61 -14.90 -4.00
C THR A 32 0.63 -13.77 -4.27
N CYS A 33 1.01 -12.81 -5.11
CA CYS A 33 0.08 -11.86 -5.71
C CYS A 33 -0.76 -12.59 -6.75
N HIS A 34 -2.01 -12.92 -6.43
CA HIS A 34 -2.86 -13.72 -7.31
C HIS A 34 -3.53 -12.89 -8.40
N GLN A 35 -3.80 -11.62 -8.10
CA GLN A 35 -4.57 -10.75 -8.97
C GLN A 35 -4.11 -9.31 -8.82
N VAL A 36 -3.98 -8.62 -9.96
CA VAL A 36 -3.79 -7.17 -10.05
C VAL A 36 -5.01 -6.59 -10.75
N SER A 37 -5.78 -5.75 -10.06
CA SER A 37 -6.98 -5.12 -10.58
C SER A 37 -6.97 -3.61 -10.42
N PHE A 38 -7.96 -2.96 -11.02
CA PHE A 38 -8.17 -1.53 -10.91
C PHE A 38 -9.62 -1.27 -10.52
N SER A 39 -9.81 -0.46 -9.50
CA SER A 39 -11.11 -0.05 -9.01
C SER A 39 -11.55 1.26 -9.70
N TYR A 40 -12.67 1.84 -9.26
CA TYR A 40 -13.15 3.10 -9.79
C TYR A 40 -12.12 4.22 -9.57
N GLY A 41 -11.84 5.01 -10.61
CA GLY A 41 -10.81 6.05 -10.56
C GLY A 41 -9.38 5.54 -10.79
N ASP A 42 -9.25 4.34 -11.38
CA ASP A 42 -7.95 3.72 -11.70
C ASP A 42 -7.06 3.45 -10.48
N GLU A 43 -7.68 3.25 -9.32
CA GLU A 43 -6.99 2.87 -8.09
C GLU A 43 -6.46 1.44 -8.24
N LEU A 44 -5.18 1.25 -7.97
CA LEU A 44 -4.48 -0.02 -8.14
C LEU A 44 -4.80 -0.94 -6.95
N GLU A 45 -5.21 -2.18 -7.23
CA GLU A 45 -5.47 -3.19 -6.22
C GLU A 45 -4.64 -4.44 -6.48
N LEU A 46 -4.08 -5.02 -5.42
CA LEU A 46 -3.36 -6.29 -5.45
C LEU A 46 -3.93 -7.22 -4.38
N ASP A 47 -4.35 -8.42 -4.77
CA ASP A 47 -4.85 -9.45 -3.86
C ASP A 47 -3.81 -10.56 -3.66
N PHE A 48 -3.57 -10.93 -2.40
CA PHE A 48 -2.59 -11.94 -2.01
C PHE A 48 -3.18 -13.01 -1.06
N GLY A 49 -2.50 -14.15 -1.00
CA GLY A 49 -2.85 -15.28 -0.14
C GLY A 49 -4.13 -15.99 -0.57
N GLU A 50 -4.87 -16.53 0.40
CA GLU A 50 -6.07 -17.33 0.08
C GLU A 50 -7.13 -16.47 -0.66
N MET A 51 -7.52 -16.92 -1.85
CA MET A 51 -8.55 -16.26 -2.64
C MET A 51 -9.94 -16.80 -2.28
N THR A 52 -10.83 -15.93 -1.82
CA THR A 52 -12.20 -16.27 -1.42
C THR A 52 -13.23 -15.45 -2.19
N PRO A 53 -14.43 -15.98 -2.47
CA PRO A 53 -15.50 -15.17 -3.04
C PRO A 53 -15.93 -14.03 -2.11
N TYR A 54 -16.41 -12.92 -2.66
CA TYR A 54 -17.07 -11.91 -1.85
C TYR A 54 -18.36 -12.44 -1.21
N GLU A 55 -18.63 -12.02 0.03
CA GLU A 55 -19.82 -12.42 0.78
C GLU A 55 -21.12 -11.87 0.18
N HIS A 56 -21.05 -10.67 -0.41
CA HIS A 56 -22.23 -10.04 -0.96
C HIS A 56 -22.71 -10.78 -2.23
N PRO A 57 -23.97 -11.23 -2.33
CA PRO A 57 -24.44 -12.09 -3.42
C PRO A 57 -24.19 -11.54 -4.83
N LYS A 58 -24.26 -10.22 -5.02
CA LYS A 58 -23.98 -9.58 -6.31
C LYS A 58 -22.51 -9.65 -6.74
N LEU A 59 -21.59 -9.83 -5.79
CA LEU A 59 -20.14 -9.87 -6.01
C LEU A 59 -19.56 -11.28 -5.82
N ALA A 60 -20.38 -12.28 -5.52
CA ALA A 60 -19.93 -13.66 -5.25
C ALA A 60 -19.22 -14.34 -6.45
N HIS A 61 -19.30 -13.75 -7.64
CA HIS A 61 -18.55 -14.19 -8.83
C HIS A 61 -17.13 -13.60 -8.91
N LEU A 62 -16.82 -12.62 -8.06
CA LEU A 62 -15.50 -12.03 -7.91
C LEU A 62 -14.78 -12.67 -6.72
N LEU A 63 -13.45 -12.65 -6.77
CA LEU A 63 -12.60 -13.16 -5.69
C LEU A 63 -11.89 -12.00 -4.98
N LYS A 64 -11.52 -12.24 -3.73
CA LYS A 64 -10.69 -11.37 -2.89
C LYS A 64 -9.60 -12.18 -2.22
N GLY A 65 -8.40 -11.61 -2.14
CA GLY A 65 -7.31 -12.17 -1.35
C GLY A 65 -7.58 -11.98 0.13
N SER A 66 -7.03 -12.88 0.93
CA SER A 66 -6.94 -12.75 2.39
C SER A 66 -6.18 -11.48 2.80
N TRP A 67 -5.21 -11.05 1.98
CA TRP A 67 -4.58 -9.74 2.04
C TRP A 67 -4.96 -8.98 0.79
N ARG A 68 -5.34 -7.71 0.95
CA ARG A 68 -5.58 -6.82 -0.18
C ARG A 68 -4.88 -5.50 0.03
N PHE A 69 -4.07 -5.14 -0.94
CA PHE A 69 -3.43 -3.85 -1.01
C PHE A 69 -4.18 -2.96 -1.99
N GLY A 70 -4.44 -1.72 -1.61
CA GLY A 70 -5.03 -0.69 -2.47
C GLY A 70 -4.15 0.56 -2.48
N ALA A 71 -3.86 1.09 -3.66
CA ALA A 71 -3.17 2.36 -3.83
C ALA A 71 -4.13 3.37 -4.46
N ARG A 72 -4.42 4.44 -3.71
CA ARG A 72 -5.41 5.45 -4.10
C ARG A 72 -4.71 6.74 -4.48
N ALA A 73 -4.97 7.19 -5.71
CA ALA A 73 -4.46 8.46 -6.26
C ALA A 73 -2.95 8.69 -6.03
N THR A 74 -2.18 7.60 -5.84
CA THR A 74 -0.77 7.65 -5.50
C THR A 74 0.01 7.14 -6.70
N PRO A 75 0.90 7.96 -7.29
CA PRO A 75 1.76 7.51 -8.37
C PRO A 75 2.57 6.30 -7.96
N TRP A 76 2.75 5.39 -8.91
CA TRP A 76 3.48 4.16 -8.71
C TRP A 76 4.41 3.88 -9.88
N THR A 77 5.49 3.18 -9.54
CA THR A 77 6.56 2.79 -10.46
C THR A 77 6.74 1.29 -10.39
N VAL A 78 6.84 0.63 -11.55
CA VAL A 78 7.25 -0.77 -11.62
C VAL A 78 8.69 -0.85 -12.10
N LYS A 79 9.52 -1.59 -11.38
CA LYS A 79 10.89 -1.94 -11.78
C LYS A 79 11.03 -3.43 -11.99
N HIS A 80 11.94 -3.82 -12.87
CA HIS A 80 12.39 -5.20 -13.03
C HIS A 80 13.91 -5.20 -13.19
N GLN A 81 14.61 -5.94 -12.32
CA GLN A 81 16.08 -6.02 -12.32
C GLN A 81 16.77 -4.64 -12.27
N GLY A 82 16.16 -3.71 -11.52
CA GLY A 82 16.63 -2.33 -11.36
C GLY A 82 16.28 -1.38 -12.52
N GLN A 83 15.73 -1.88 -13.63
CA GLN A 83 15.25 -1.06 -14.74
C GLN A 83 13.81 -0.62 -14.48
N ILE A 84 13.53 0.66 -14.72
CA ILE A 84 12.16 1.20 -14.67
C ILE A 84 11.41 0.70 -15.91
N LEU A 85 10.29 0.02 -15.68
CA LEU A 85 9.38 -0.40 -16.75
C LEU A 85 8.29 0.64 -16.99
N VAL A 86 7.79 1.25 -15.92
CA VAL A 86 6.78 2.31 -16.00
C VAL A 86 6.79 3.21 -14.76
N VAL A 87 6.45 4.48 -14.95
CA VAL A 87 6.21 5.50 -13.93
C VAL A 87 4.85 6.15 -14.24
N THR A 88 3.86 6.01 -13.37
CA THR A 88 2.51 6.55 -13.67
C THR A 88 2.37 8.04 -13.45
N ALA A 89 3.29 8.68 -12.73
CA ALA A 89 3.34 10.14 -12.65
C ALA A 89 3.58 10.83 -14.01
N GLU A 90 4.07 10.09 -15.01
CA GLU A 90 4.38 10.57 -16.36
C GLU A 90 3.34 10.11 -17.42
N ALA A 91 2.28 9.41 -16.99
CA ALA A 91 1.26 8.91 -17.90
C ALA A 91 0.21 10.01 -18.18
N ASP A 92 0.35 10.67 -19.33
CA ASP A 92 -0.49 11.81 -19.72
C ASP A 92 -1.59 11.43 -20.74
N THR A 93 -1.62 10.17 -21.16
CA THR A 93 -2.56 9.68 -22.19
C THR A 93 -3.18 8.34 -21.80
N ASP A 94 -4.40 8.07 -22.31
CA ASP A 94 -5.09 6.80 -22.10
C ASP A 94 -4.28 5.58 -22.57
N GLU A 95 -3.51 5.74 -23.65
CA GLU A 95 -2.63 4.69 -24.18
C GLU A 95 -1.48 4.36 -23.22
N GLN A 96 -0.81 5.38 -22.67
CA GLN A 96 0.24 5.19 -21.66
C GLN A 96 -0.33 4.55 -20.39
N THR A 97 -1.53 4.97 -19.96
CA THR A 97 -2.23 4.38 -18.82
C THR A 97 -2.55 2.90 -19.08
N ALA A 98 -3.05 2.54 -20.26
CA ALA A 98 -3.32 1.16 -20.62
C ALA A 98 -2.05 0.29 -20.61
N ILE A 99 -0.93 0.80 -21.15
CA ILE A 99 0.37 0.12 -21.12
C ILE A 99 0.84 -0.08 -19.68
N ALA A 100 0.73 0.95 -18.83
CA ALA A 100 1.09 0.87 -17.43
C ALA A 100 0.33 -0.25 -16.71
N LYS A 101 -1.00 -0.31 -16.92
CA LYS A 101 -1.87 -1.35 -16.34
C LYS A 101 -1.44 -2.76 -16.75
N GLU A 102 -1.05 -2.96 -18.01
CA GLU A 102 -0.55 -4.28 -18.44
C GLU A 102 0.85 -4.60 -17.92
N ILE A 103 1.71 -3.60 -17.69
CA ILE A 103 3.02 -3.82 -17.09
C ILE A 103 2.88 -4.26 -15.63
N VAL A 104 2.04 -3.60 -14.84
CA VAL A 104 1.89 -3.95 -13.42
C VAL A 104 1.20 -5.30 -13.20
N LYS A 105 0.36 -5.77 -14.14
CA LYS A 105 -0.17 -7.14 -14.13
C LYS A 105 0.91 -8.22 -14.23
N GLN A 106 2.13 -7.89 -14.66
CA GLN A 106 3.24 -8.85 -14.61
C GLN A 106 3.63 -9.24 -13.18
N LEU A 107 3.14 -8.53 -12.16
CA LEU A 107 3.29 -8.92 -10.75
C LEU A 107 2.39 -10.09 -10.36
N GLU A 108 1.38 -10.42 -11.17
CA GLU A 108 0.55 -11.61 -10.93
C GLU A 108 1.39 -12.88 -10.93
N GLN A 109 1.00 -13.81 -10.07
CA GLN A 109 1.67 -15.08 -9.79
C GLN A 109 3.09 -14.94 -9.23
N LYS A 110 3.51 -13.73 -8.83
CA LYS A 110 4.80 -13.51 -8.16
C LYS A 110 4.63 -13.50 -6.65
N LYS A 111 5.55 -14.16 -5.96
CA LYS A 111 5.66 -14.07 -4.51
C LYS A 111 6.19 -12.72 -4.05
N LEU A 112 5.55 -12.16 -3.02
CA LEU A 112 6.07 -11.01 -2.29
C LEU A 112 7.23 -11.47 -1.40
N LEU A 113 8.40 -10.88 -1.59
CA LEU A 113 9.61 -11.20 -0.84
C LEU A 113 9.90 -10.19 0.28
N ASP A 114 9.50 -8.95 0.09
CA ASP A 114 9.72 -7.89 1.07
C ASP A 114 8.70 -6.75 0.92
N LEU A 115 8.43 -6.05 2.02
CA LEU A 115 7.60 -4.85 2.09
C LEU A 115 8.29 -3.85 3.00
N THR A 116 8.78 -2.76 2.43
CA THR A 116 9.51 -1.73 3.17
C THR A 116 8.83 -0.38 3.05
N ILE A 117 8.81 0.37 4.15
CA ILE A 117 8.35 1.77 4.16
C ILE A 117 9.48 2.65 4.66
N GLU A 118 9.77 3.69 3.90
CA GLU A 118 10.67 4.76 4.32
C GLU A 118 9.91 5.74 5.21
N ALA A 119 10.28 5.85 6.49
CA ALA A 119 9.53 6.64 7.46
C ALA A 119 9.46 8.14 7.12
N ASP A 120 10.48 8.68 6.44
CA ASP A 120 10.60 10.10 6.10
C ASP A 120 9.84 10.50 4.83
N THR A 121 9.57 9.54 3.94
CA THR A 121 8.92 9.81 2.64
C THR A 121 7.60 9.07 2.50
N ILE A 122 7.26 8.21 3.48
CA ILE A 122 6.18 7.21 3.43
C ILE A 122 6.16 6.38 2.13
N ARG A 123 7.29 6.35 1.40
CA ARG A 123 7.49 5.56 0.20
C ARG A 123 7.35 4.10 0.57
N LEU A 124 6.44 3.41 -0.10
CA LEU A 124 6.24 1.98 0.03
C LEU A 124 6.94 1.28 -1.12
N THR A 125 7.72 0.24 -0.81
CA THR A 125 8.28 -0.67 -1.82
C THR A 125 7.85 -2.10 -1.52
N LEU A 126 7.17 -2.71 -2.47
CA LEU A 126 6.85 -4.13 -2.52
C LEU A 126 7.87 -4.81 -3.44
N SER A 127 8.70 -5.69 -2.89
CA SER A 127 9.68 -6.44 -3.68
C SER A 127 9.18 -7.85 -3.92
N PHE A 128 9.17 -8.28 -5.17
CA PHE A 128 8.67 -9.56 -5.62
C PHE A 128 9.81 -10.46 -6.12
N GLU A 129 9.52 -11.74 -6.31
CA GLU A 129 10.45 -12.64 -6.98
C GLU A 129 10.78 -12.21 -8.41
N ASP A 130 11.85 -12.80 -8.97
CA ASP A 130 12.46 -12.42 -10.24
C ASP A 130 12.97 -10.97 -10.31
N GLY A 131 13.08 -10.28 -9.16
CA GLY A 131 13.60 -8.92 -9.09
C GLY A 131 12.62 -7.86 -9.57
N TYR A 132 11.32 -8.15 -9.53
CA TYR A 132 10.27 -7.16 -9.72
C TYR A 132 10.07 -6.31 -8.46
N GLN A 133 9.75 -5.03 -8.65
CA GLN A 133 9.39 -4.13 -7.56
C GLN A 133 8.22 -3.24 -7.97
N LEU A 134 7.28 -3.04 -7.04
CA LEU A 134 6.27 -1.99 -7.12
C LEU A 134 6.60 -0.94 -6.06
N ILE A 135 6.74 0.31 -6.47
CA ILE A 135 7.12 1.43 -5.62
C ILE A 135 6.00 2.46 -5.68
N LEU A 136 5.47 2.85 -4.53
CA LEU A 136 4.56 3.98 -4.41
C LEU A 136 5.32 5.20 -3.88
N GLU A 137 5.08 6.35 -4.49
CA GLU A 137 5.67 7.62 -4.11
C GLU A 137 4.55 8.60 -3.73
N PRO A 138 4.11 8.60 -2.47
CA PRO A 138 3.10 9.53 -2.00
C PRO A 138 3.53 11.00 -2.13
N ASP A 139 2.58 11.86 -2.49
CA ASP A 139 2.75 13.30 -2.37
C ASP A 139 2.52 13.71 -0.91
N LEU A 140 3.57 14.19 -0.25
CA LEU A 140 3.51 14.63 1.15
C LEU A 140 2.72 15.93 1.35
N GLU A 141 2.53 16.70 0.27
CA GLU A 141 1.76 17.94 0.27
C GLU A 141 0.27 17.72 -0.04
N ASP A 142 -0.13 16.50 -0.40
CA ASP A 142 -1.53 16.17 -0.64
C ASP A 142 -2.40 16.46 0.60
N ASP A 143 -3.43 17.29 0.43
CA ASP A 143 -4.37 17.69 1.47
C ASP A 143 -5.76 17.07 1.28
N SER A 144 -5.90 16.12 0.36
CA SER A 144 -7.16 15.42 0.06
C SER A 144 -7.80 14.75 1.27
N GLY A 145 -6.99 14.43 2.29
CA GLY A 145 -7.40 13.68 3.48
C GLY A 145 -7.64 12.19 3.20
N LEU A 146 -7.33 11.72 1.99
CA LEU A 146 -7.44 10.32 1.59
C LEU A 146 -6.18 9.54 1.97
N ALA A 147 -6.30 8.25 2.25
CA ALA A 147 -5.13 7.40 2.39
C ALA A 147 -4.42 7.28 1.04
N HIS A 148 -3.09 7.32 1.04
CA HIS A 148 -2.27 7.03 -0.13
C HIS A 148 -2.34 5.55 -0.49
N TRP A 149 -2.34 4.71 0.54
CA TRP A 149 -2.56 3.28 0.39
C TRP A 149 -3.19 2.66 1.63
N GLU A 150 -3.83 1.52 1.39
CA GLU A 150 -4.52 0.71 2.38
C GLU A 150 -4.11 -0.76 2.24
N LEU A 151 -4.02 -1.45 3.37
CA LEU A 151 -3.80 -2.89 3.44
C LEU A 151 -4.89 -3.51 4.30
N PHE A 152 -5.80 -4.22 3.66
CA PHE A 152 -6.79 -5.09 4.29
C PHE A 152 -6.12 -6.40 4.66
N MET A 153 -6.34 -6.83 5.90
CA MET A 153 -5.67 -7.97 6.51
C MET A 153 -6.67 -9.10 6.80
N PRO A 154 -6.19 -10.36 6.89
CA PRO A 154 -7.04 -11.50 7.24
C PRO A 154 -7.72 -11.38 8.62
N THR A 155 -7.18 -10.53 9.50
CA THR A 155 -7.72 -10.24 10.84
C THR A 155 -8.87 -9.25 10.83
N GLU A 156 -9.45 -8.93 9.66
CA GLU A 156 -10.52 -7.94 9.50
C GLU A 156 -10.11 -6.54 9.98
N GLN A 157 -8.83 -6.23 9.78
CA GLN A 157 -8.24 -4.92 10.06
C GLN A 157 -7.78 -4.26 8.77
N VAL A 158 -7.76 -2.93 8.75
CA VAL A 158 -7.19 -2.12 7.66
C VAL A 158 -6.08 -1.26 8.22
N LEU A 159 -4.88 -1.43 7.67
CA LEU A 159 -3.79 -0.49 7.84
C LEU A 159 -3.90 0.56 6.73
N ALA A 160 -4.07 1.82 7.09
CA ALA A 160 -4.13 2.94 6.15
C ALA A 160 -3.01 3.93 6.45
N ILE A 161 -2.30 4.38 5.41
CA ILE A 161 -1.29 5.45 5.49
C ILE A 161 -1.69 6.57 4.55
N GLY A 162 -1.73 7.80 5.06
CA GLY A 162 -2.15 8.99 4.34
C GLY A 162 -1.30 10.23 4.65
N PRO A 163 -1.76 11.40 4.19
CA PRO A 163 -1.07 12.67 4.32
C PRO A 163 -0.61 13.01 5.73
N GLY A 164 0.43 13.85 5.86
CA GLY A 164 0.89 14.32 7.16
C GLY A 164 1.47 13.23 8.07
N TYR A 165 1.88 12.09 7.51
CA TYR A 165 2.34 10.90 8.25
C TYR A 165 1.25 10.31 9.15
N PHE A 166 -0.02 10.55 8.84
CA PHE A 166 -1.12 9.91 9.54
C PHE A 166 -1.20 8.46 9.10
N TRP A 167 -1.28 7.57 10.09
CA TRP A 167 -1.53 6.17 9.87
C TRP A 167 -2.56 5.68 10.88
N SER A 168 -3.29 4.64 10.51
CA SER A 168 -4.21 3.97 11.41
C SER A 168 -4.27 2.48 11.12
N CYS A 169 -4.56 1.68 12.14
CA CYS A 169 -4.85 0.26 12.02
C CYS A 169 -6.13 -0.01 12.81
N LYS A 170 -7.24 -0.26 12.11
CA LYS A 170 -8.61 -0.32 12.68
C LYS A 170 -9.36 -1.53 12.16
N SER A 171 -10.38 -1.99 12.88
CA SER A 171 -11.27 -3.02 12.32
C SER A 171 -12.08 -2.47 11.15
N ILE A 172 -12.38 -3.32 10.15
CA ILE A 172 -13.32 -3.00 9.06
C ILE A 172 -14.76 -2.76 9.56
N HIS A 173 -15.07 -3.17 10.80
CA HIS A 173 -16.40 -3.00 11.41
C HIS A 173 -16.48 -1.74 12.29
N GLU A 174 -15.38 -1.00 12.46
CA GLU A 174 -15.42 0.28 13.16
C GLU A 174 -16.14 1.33 12.30
N PRO A 175 -17.12 2.07 12.87
CA PRO A 175 -17.89 3.09 12.15
C PRO A 175 -17.11 4.38 11.87
#